data_AF-A0A2A5AYH2-F1
#
_entry.id   AF-A0A2A5AYH2-F1
#
_cell.length_a   1.000
_cell.length_b   1.000
_cell.length_c   1.000
_cell.angle_alpha   90.00
_cell.angle_beta   90.00
_cell.angle_gamma   90.00
#
_symmetry.space_group_name_H-M   'P 1'
#
loop_
_entity.id
_entity.type
_entity.pdbx_description
1 polymer ?
#
loop_
_entity_poly.entity_id
_entity_poly.type
_entity_poly.pdbx_seq_one_letter_code
_entity_poly.pdbx_strand_id
1 'polypeptide(L)'
;MVDQLVSQPEHGETIIQDGKASPSMQLFLDELAQKINGQLLGPALQMTSYTVDGVPNASSWEAAMIYVSDESGGSVPAFSDGFAWRRCTDRA
;
A
#
# COMPACT_ATOMS: atom_id res chain seq x y z
N MET A 1 -10.76 7.66 13.44
CA MET A 1 -11.53 6.88 12.45
C MET A 1 -11.91 5.58 13.14
N VAL A 2 -13.20 5.28 13.31
CA VAL A 2 -13.66 4.08 14.02
C VAL A 2 -13.37 2.84 13.16
N ASP A 3 -12.84 1.79 13.80
CA ASP A 3 -12.40 0.56 13.14
C ASP A 3 -13.57 -0.29 12.58
N GLN A 4 -14.82 0.11 12.88
CA GLN A 4 -16.03 -0.59 12.50
C GLN A 4 -16.53 -0.24 11.08
N LEU A 5 -17.11 -1.22 10.38
CA LEU A 5 -17.84 -1.04 9.12
C LEU A 5 -19.13 -0.27 9.39
N VAL A 6 -19.31 0.86 8.70
CA VAL A 6 -20.44 1.77 8.83
C VAL A 6 -21.61 1.32 7.94
N SER A 7 -21.32 0.87 6.73
CA SER A 7 -22.29 0.27 5.83
C SER A 7 -22.46 -1.20 6.19
N GLN A 8 -23.61 -1.59 6.73
CA GLN A 8 -23.95 -3.00 6.94
C GLN A 8 -25.29 -3.24 6.25
N PRO A 9 -25.39 -4.21 5.32
CA PRO A 9 -26.66 -4.56 4.73
C PRO A 9 -27.61 -5.09 5.81
N GLU A 10 -28.87 -4.70 5.75
CA GLU A 10 -29.86 -5.14 6.73
C GLU A 10 -30.23 -6.61 6.51
N HIS A 11 -30.60 -7.30 7.59
CA HIS A 11 -30.98 -8.71 7.49
C HIS A 11 -32.21 -8.87 6.60
N GLY A 12 -32.11 -9.73 5.58
CA GLY A 12 -33.18 -9.98 4.61
C GLY A 12 -33.17 -9.05 3.40
N GLU A 13 -32.22 -8.12 3.30
CA GLU A 13 -31.99 -7.38 2.06
C GLU A 13 -31.59 -8.29 0.91
N THR A 14 -31.96 -7.86 -0.29
CA THR A 14 -31.57 -8.55 -1.52
C THR A 14 -30.05 -8.44 -1.68
N ILE A 15 -29.38 -9.58 -1.83
CA ILE A 15 -27.92 -9.63 -2.03
C ILE A 15 -27.56 -9.27 -3.49
N ILE A 16 -28.39 -9.70 -4.45
CA ILE A 16 -28.16 -9.55 -5.90
C ILE A 16 -29.35 -8.84 -6.55
N GLN A 17 -29.10 -7.72 -7.21
CA GLN A 17 -30.07 -6.97 -8.00
C GLN A 17 -29.55 -6.84 -9.44
N ASP A 18 -30.37 -7.23 -10.43
CA ASP A 18 -30.05 -7.14 -11.86
C ASP A 18 -28.71 -7.82 -12.25
N GLY A 19 -28.42 -8.96 -11.62
CA GLY A 19 -27.19 -9.73 -11.86
C GLY A 19 -25.92 -9.13 -11.26
N LYS A 20 -26.05 -8.05 -10.46
CA LYS A 20 -24.96 -7.42 -9.72
C LYS A 20 -25.26 -7.48 -8.22
N ALA A 21 -24.25 -7.24 -7.37
CA ALA A 21 -24.51 -6.99 -5.96
C ALA A 21 -25.52 -5.83 -5.80
N SER A 22 -26.44 -5.92 -4.86
CA SER A 22 -27.37 -4.82 -4.57
C SER A 22 -26.60 -3.57 -4.13
N PRO A 23 -27.21 -2.37 -4.18
CA PRO A 23 -26.54 -1.13 -3.78
C PRO A 23 -25.97 -1.17 -2.35
N SER A 24 -26.72 -1.73 -1.38
CA SER A 24 -26.26 -1.87 0.01
C SER A 24 -25.09 -2.85 0.12
N MET A 25 -25.15 -3.97 -0.62
CA MET A 25 -24.07 -4.96 -0.68
C MET A 25 -22.81 -4.40 -1.36
N GLN A 26 -22.95 -3.58 -2.40
CA GLN A 26 -21.80 -2.92 -3.05
C GLN A 26 -21.09 -1.97 -2.09
N LEU A 27 -21.84 -1.10 -1.39
CA LEU A 27 -21.26 -0.18 -0.41
C LEU A 27 -20.51 -0.91 0.70
N PHE A 28 -21.10 -1.99 1.22
CA PHE A 28 -20.46 -2.84 2.22
C PHE A 28 -19.16 -3.45 1.72
N LEU A 29 -19.15 -4.01 0.50
CA LEU A 29 -17.96 -4.59 -0.10
C LEU A 29 -16.87 -3.55 -0.37
N ASP A 30 -17.25 -2.36 -0.82
CA ASP A 30 -16.32 -1.26 -1.06
C ASP A 30 -15.66 -0.78 0.25
N GLU A 31 -16.45 -0.61 1.32
CA GLU A 31 -15.93 -0.22 2.63
C GLU A 31 -15.05 -1.33 3.24
N LEU A 32 -15.45 -2.60 3.07
CA LEU A 32 -14.66 -3.75 3.48
C LEU A 32 -13.31 -3.78 2.75
N ALA A 33 -13.31 -3.62 1.43
CA ALA A 33 -12.09 -3.54 0.64
C ALA A 33 -11.21 -2.37 1.06
N GLN A 34 -11.80 -1.19 1.31
CA GLN A 34 -11.08 -0.02 1.77
C GLN A 34 -10.43 -0.26 3.14
N LYS A 35 -11.13 -0.89 4.09
CA LYS A 35 -10.57 -1.21 5.41
C LYS A 35 -9.49 -2.28 5.33
N ILE A 36 -9.70 -3.35 4.56
CA ILE A 36 -8.69 -4.39 4.36
C ILE A 36 -7.45 -3.78 3.73
N ASN A 37 -7.59 -2.97 2.69
CA ASN A 37 -6.47 -2.27 2.07
C ASN A 37 -5.81 -1.29 3.05
N GLY A 38 -6.57 -0.55 3.84
CA GLY A 38 -6.04 0.35 4.86
C GLY A 38 -5.30 -0.37 6.00
N GLN A 39 -5.71 -1.58 6.36
CA GLN A 39 -5.03 -2.42 7.36
C GLN A 39 -3.80 -3.11 6.79
N LEU A 40 -3.86 -3.61 5.55
CA LEU A 40 -2.76 -4.33 4.91
C LEU A 40 -1.68 -3.41 4.33
N LEU A 41 -2.06 -2.23 3.82
CA LEU A 41 -1.15 -1.27 3.19
C LEU A 41 -0.88 -0.05 4.07
N GLY A 42 -1.63 0.15 5.17
CA GLY A 42 -1.55 1.35 5.99
C GLY A 42 -2.01 2.62 5.28
N PRO A 43 -2.02 3.79 5.96
CA PRO A 43 -2.16 5.09 5.29
C PRO A 43 -0.93 5.47 4.44
N ALA A 44 0.17 4.71 4.56
CA ALA A 44 1.42 4.95 3.88
C ALA A 44 2.04 3.63 3.46
N LEU A 45 2.54 3.56 2.23
CA LEU A 45 3.30 2.42 1.73
C LEU A 45 4.54 2.19 2.61
N GLN A 46 4.58 1.05 3.30
CA GLN A 46 5.75 0.65 4.08
C GLN A 46 6.73 -0.09 3.18
N MET A 47 7.85 0.55 2.86
CA MET A 47 8.93 -0.04 2.07
C MET A 47 9.77 -1.01 2.89
N THR A 48 10.27 -2.07 2.25
CA THR A 48 11.26 -2.96 2.87
C THR A 48 12.54 -2.16 3.17
N SER A 49 13.01 -2.27 4.41
CA SER A 49 14.17 -1.54 4.91
C SER A 49 15.46 -2.32 4.64
N TYR A 50 16.48 -1.63 4.15
CA TYR A 50 17.83 -2.14 3.95
C TYR A 50 18.85 -1.15 4.50
N THR A 51 20.07 -1.62 4.76
CA THR A 51 21.23 -0.75 4.93
C THR A 51 21.86 -0.44 3.59
N VAL A 52 22.70 0.60 3.48
CA VAL A 52 23.44 0.96 2.26
C VAL A 52 24.19 -0.24 1.70
N ASP A 53 24.91 -0.96 2.55
CA ASP A 53 25.68 -2.16 2.16
C ASP A 53 24.79 -3.41 1.96
N GLY A 54 23.56 -3.36 2.46
CA GLY A 54 22.60 -4.47 2.43
C GLY A 54 21.60 -4.40 1.28
N VAL A 55 21.63 -3.37 0.43
CA VAL A 55 20.70 -3.25 -0.69
C VAL A 55 20.92 -4.40 -1.70
N PRO A 56 19.85 -5.02 -2.22
CA PRO A 56 19.98 -6.08 -3.21
C PRO A 56 20.48 -5.52 -4.55
N ASN A 57 20.91 -6.38 -5.47
CA ASN A 57 21.34 -5.92 -6.79
C ASN A 57 20.18 -5.25 -7.54
N ALA A 58 20.34 -3.96 -7.88
CA ALA A 58 19.31 -3.14 -8.52
C ALA A 58 18.80 -3.72 -9.85
N SER A 59 19.64 -4.41 -10.62
CA SER A 59 19.27 -4.97 -11.94
C SER A 59 18.23 -6.08 -11.85
N SER A 60 18.07 -6.72 -10.70
CA SER A 60 17.05 -7.75 -10.48
C SER A 60 15.70 -7.17 -10.04
N TRP A 61 15.62 -5.85 -9.82
CA TRP A 61 14.49 -5.18 -9.18
C TRP A 61 14.12 -3.88 -9.91
N GLU A 62 14.16 -3.86 -11.24
CA GLU A 62 13.79 -2.68 -12.04
C GLU A 62 12.40 -2.16 -11.66
N ALA A 63 12.27 -0.82 -11.54
CA ALA A 63 11.05 -0.12 -11.11
C ALA A 63 10.54 -0.45 -9.68
N ALA A 64 11.37 -1.06 -8.83
CA ALA A 64 11.05 -1.28 -7.42
C ALA A 64 11.42 -0.08 -6.52
N MET A 65 10.83 -0.03 -5.32
CA MET A 65 11.16 0.93 -4.26
C MET A 65 11.58 0.23 -2.95
N ILE A 66 12.53 0.83 -2.25
CA ILE A 66 13.03 0.39 -0.93
C ILE A 66 13.22 1.59 -0.01
N TYR A 67 13.46 1.31 1.26
CA TYR A 67 13.89 2.30 2.25
C TYR A 67 15.30 1.98 2.73
N VAL A 68 16.20 2.96 2.71
CA VAL A 68 17.58 2.82 3.18
C VAL A 68 17.71 3.49 4.54
N SER A 69 17.93 2.70 5.59
CA SER A 69 17.84 3.17 6.99
C SER A 69 19.07 3.95 7.48
N ASP A 70 20.24 3.71 6.90
CA ASP A 70 21.54 4.22 7.38
C ASP A 70 22.31 5.01 6.31
N GLU A 71 21.56 5.59 5.35
CA GLU A 71 22.16 6.47 4.35
C GLU A 71 22.78 7.73 5.00
N SER A 72 23.87 8.22 4.41
CA SER A 72 24.53 9.43 4.87
C SER A 72 23.60 10.65 4.73
N GLY A 73 23.42 11.39 5.82
CA GLY A 73 22.43 12.48 5.91
C GLY A 73 21.05 12.02 6.40
N GLY A 74 20.90 10.74 6.76
CA GLY A 74 19.69 10.17 7.34
C GLY A 74 18.95 9.26 6.36
N SER A 75 18.05 8.45 6.91
CA SER A 75 17.30 7.45 6.17
C SER A 75 16.51 8.04 4.99
N VAL A 76 16.46 7.33 3.87
CA VAL A 76 15.87 7.83 2.62
C VAL A 76 15.18 6.72 1.81
N PRO A 77 14.02 6.98 1.18
CA PRO A 77 13.50 6.10 0.15
C PRO A 77 14.42 6.05 -1.08
N ALA A 78 14.50 4.90 -1.75
CA ALA A 78 15.23 4.76 -3.00
C ALA A 78 14.44 3.92 -4.02
N PHE A 79 14.57 4.25 -5.30
CA PHE A 79 14.01 3.47 -6.41
C PHE A 79 15.11 2.83 -7.24
N SER A 80 14.83 1.71 -7.89
CA SER A 80 15.76 1.08 -8.83
C SER A 80 15.50 1.59 -10.25
N ASP A 81 16.57 2.07 -10.90
CA ASP A 81 16.56 2.40 -12.34
C ASP A 81 17.08 1.25 -13.22
N GLY A 82 17.22 0.04 -12.66
CA GLY A 82 17.77 -1.14 -13.33
C GLY A 82 19.31 -1.22 -13.31
N PHE A 83 20.01 -0.17 -12.88
CA PHE A 83 21.47 -0.16 -12.73
C PHE A 83 21.91 0.14 -11.30
N ALA A 84 21.22 1.03 -10.61
CA ALA A 84 21.52 1.44 -9.24
C ALA A 84 20.26 1.79 -8.45
N TRP A 85 20.41 1.83 -7.13
CA TRP A 85 19.40 2.44 -6.25
C TRP A 85 19.60 3.96 -6.22
N ARG A 86 18.56 4.70 -6.60
CA ARG A 86 18.54 6.16 -6.67
C ARG A 86 17.73 6.72 -5.50
N ARG A 87 18.33 7.64 -4.74
CA ARG A 87 17.69 8.27 -3.58
C ARG A 87 16.56 9.20 -4.02
N CYS A 88 15.43 9.12 -3.34
CA CYS A 88 14.35 10.11 -3.41
C CYS A 88 14.56 11.14 -2.30
N THR A 89 15.38 12.15 -2.53
CA THR A 89 15.66 13.20 -1.54
C THR A 89 15.34 14.59 -2.09
N ASP A 90 14.81 15.46 -1.22
CA ASP A 90 14.60 16.89 -1.45
C ASP A 90 15.86 17.72 -1.19
N ARG A 91 16.92 17.08 -0.67
CA ARG A 91 18.18 17.73 -0.31
C ARG A 91 19.11 17.72 -1.52
N ALA A 92 19.61 18.90 -1.89
CA ALA A 92 20.56 19.08 -2.98
C ALA A 92 21.94 18.48 -2.65
#